data_AF-A0A923KT41-F1
#
_entry.id   AF-A0A923KT41-F1
#
_cell.length_a   1.000
_cell.length_b   1.000
_cell.length_c   1.000
_cell.angle_alpha   90.00
_cell.angle_beta   90.00
_cell.angle_gamma   90.00
#
_symmetry.space_group_name_H-M   'P 1'
#
loop_
_entity.id
_entity.type
_entity.pdbx_description
1 polymer ?
#
loop_
_entity_poly.entity_id
_entity_poly.type
_entity_poly.pdbx_seq_one_letter_code
_entity_poly.pdbx_strand_id
1 'polypeptide(L)'
;MKKRFFKNACFSIAFILFLGLLPGAVMAEENDSNNSAVTTTVGAAQVLPALYSARMTAPGTDNPCFYADNAYYQGGYGMPNCTAYAWGRAYEILGTKPNLDTGNANQWWDYNLSNRCYPCGSTPKLGAIICWGGGSSGHVAVVESIVDNVVTLSESTWSGILFRTYSYSIGAEDATSVGGFQGYIYIGDYVDASSDITPPVLSDVQVTEADENGFTVSCAVSDVGTGVDKVMFPVWTDKDGQDDLVWYPGTISGNTASCRVLYADHNGEAGDYTIHVYAYDKAGLSTTAAVSMLADNGKSTETFKSIGDIKV
;
A
#
# COMPACT_ATOMS: atom_id res chain seq x y z
N MET A 1 60.23 20.89 37.20
CA MET A 1 61.57 20.29 37.29
C MET A 1 61.83 19.49 35.98
N LYS A 2 63.09 19.17 35.66
CA LYS A 2 63.61 18.42 34.47
C LYS A 2 62.83 17.09 34.18
N LYS A 3 62.81 16.44 32.99
CA LYS A 3 63.39 16.67 31.63
C LYS A 3 62.69 15.76 30.56
N ARG A 4 62.93 16.04 29.27
CA ARG A 4 62.51 15.31 28.03
C ARG A 4 63.08 13.88 27.87
N PHE A 5 62.55 13.09 26.91
CA PHE A 5 63.36 12.35 25.91
C PHE A 5 62.62 12.06 24.57
N PHE A 6 63.34 11.47 23.59
CA PHE A 6 63.00 11.30 22.16
C PHE A 6 63.45 9.88 21.66
N LYS A 7 63.38 9.42 20.38
CA LYS A 7 63.17 10.04 19.04
C LYS A 7 62.76 8.96 17.98
N ASN A 8 62.32 9.40 16.78
CA ASN A 8 62.60 8.94 15.38
C ASN A 8 63.49 7.68 15.14
N ALA A 9 63.47 6.95 14.00
CA ALA A 9 62.68 6.95 12.73
C ALA A 9 63.04 5.69 11.87
N CYS A 10 62.50 5.63 10.64
CA CYS A 10 62.65 4.56 9.63
C CYS A 10 64.07 4.13 9.25
N PHE A 11 64.18 2.90 8.70
CA PHE A 11 65.19 2.54 7.69
C PHE A 11 64.56 1.68 6.58
N SER A 12 65.12 1.77 5.38
CA SER A 12 64.74 1.04 4.16
C SER A 12 65.98 0.37 3.57
N ILE A 13 65.84 -0.69 2.76
CA ILE A 13 66.81 -1.13 1.75
C ILE A 13 66.13 -2.12 0.78
N ALA A 14 66.52 -2.05 -0.50
CA ALA A 14 65.94 -2.81 -1.61
C ALA A 14 66.87 -3.94 -2.11
N PHE A 15 66.38 -4.78 -3.02
CA PHE A 15 67.24 -5.55 -3.92
C PHE A 15 66.65 -5.62 -5.34
N ILE A 16 67.52 -5.59 -6.34
CA ILE A 16 67.21 -5.49 -7.78
C ILE A 16 67.76 -6.74 -8.47
N LEU A 17 67.05 -7.30 -9.44
CA LEU A 17 67.70 -8.00 -10.58
C LEU A 17 66.78 -8.07 -11.81
N PHE A 18 67.36 -7.92 -13.00
CA PHE A 18 66.67 -7.93 -14.29
C PHE A 18 67.61 -8.45 -15.40
N LEU A 19 67.04 -8.78 -16.57
CA LEU A 19 67.63 -9.23 -17.85
C LEU A 19 67.90 -10.74 -18.10
N GLY A 20 67.19 -11.24 -19.12
CA GLY A 20 67.48 -12.37 -20.01
C GLY A 20 66.57 -12.25 -21.25
N LEU A 21 67.08 -12.47 -22.48
CA LEU A 21 66.43 -12.08 -23.75
C LEU A 21 66.09 -13.27 -24.67
N LEU A 22 64.83 -13.30 -25.19
CA LEU A 22 64.37 -13.73 -26.55
C LEU A 22 64.73 -15.16 -27.07
N PRO A 23 64.20 -15.65 -28.24
CA PRO A 23 63.10 -15.19 -29.13
C PRO A 23 62.04 -16.28 -29.51
N GLY A 24 60.96 -15.88 -30.22
CA GLY A 24 60.40 -16.70 -31.33
C GLY A 24 58.89 -17.02 -31.38
N ALA A 25 58.29 -16.83 -32.57
CA ALA A 25 56.96 -17.27 -33.08
C ALA A 25 55.69 -16.72 -32.35
N VAL A 26 54.64 -16.13 -32.95
CA VAL A 26 53.92 -16.22 -34.27
C VAL A 26 52.61 -17.05 -34.18
N MET A 27 51.48 -16.29 -34.22
CA MET A 27 50.13 -16.61 -34.74
C MET A 27 49.04 -17.33 -33.90
N ALA A 28 47.81 -16.86 -34.14
CA ALA A 28 46.48 -17.48 -33.99
C ALA A 28 45.83 -17.61 -32.59
N GLU A 29 44.94 -16.65 -32.29
CA GLU A 29 43.50 -16.82 -32.02
C GLU A 29 42.98 -18.09 -31.29
N GLU A 30 42.41 -17.90 -30.10
CA GLU A 30 41.11 -18.49 -29.71
C GLU A 30 40.28 -17.48 -28.89
N ASN A 31 38.96 -17.52 -29.07
CA ASN A 31 37.98 -16.71 -28.34
C ASN A 31 37.58 -17.43 -27.05
N ASP A 32 37.91 -16.87 -25.88
CA ASP A 32 37.44 -17.43 -24.61
C ASP A 32 36.17 -16.70 -24.11
N SER A 33 35.04 -17.40 -24.21
CA SER A 33 33.72 -16.87 -23.87
C SER A 33 33.52 -16.84 -22.35
N ASN A 34 33.78 -15.69 -21.73
CA ASN A 34 33.63 -15.52 -20.28
C ASN A 34 32.15 -15.43 -19.86
N ASN A 35 31.53 -16.59 -19.67
CA ASN A 35 30.16 -16.76 -19.20
C ASN A 35 30.02 -16.42 -17.71
N SER A 36 29.99 -15.13 -17.38
CA SER A 36 29.56 -14.68 -16.05
C SER A 36 28.03 -14.76 -15.97
N ALA A 37 27.54 -15.75 -15.22
CA ALA A 37 26.12 -15.93 -14.95
C ALA A 37 25.53 -14.67 -14.30
N VAL A 38 24.71 -13.94 -15.07
CA VAL A 38 23.89 -12.84 -14.56
C VAL A 38 22.90 -13.44 -13.57
N THR A 39 23.20 -13.30 -12.29
CA THR A 39 22.27 -13.65 -11.22
C THR A 39 21.20 -12.56 -11.17
N THR A 40 20.15 -12.74 -11.97
CA THR A 40 18.95 -11.90 -11.90
C THR A 40 18.33 -12.07 -10.52
N THR A 41 18.65 -11.17 -9.60
CA THR A 41 17.91 -11.02 -8.36
C THR A 41 16.50 -10.54 -8.73
N VAL A 42 15.57 -11.49 -8.81
CA VAL A 42 14.14 -11.18 -8.85
C VAL A 42 13.84 -10.45 -7.54
N GLY A 43 13.65 -9.13 -7.64
CA GLY A 43 13.34 -8.31 -6.48
C GLY A 43 12.08 -8.86 -5.82
N ALA A 44 12.14 -9.10 -4.51
CA ALA A 44 10.94 -9.43 -3.75
C ALA A 44 9.93 -8.29 -3.97
N ALA A 45 8.73 -8.65 -4.46
CA ALA A 45 7.64 -7.70 -4.62
C ALA A 45 7.47 -6.96 -3.30
N GLN A 46 7.64 -5.63 -3.33
CA GLN A 46 7.45 -4.82 -2.14
C GLN A 46 6.00 -5.01 -1.71
N VAL A 47 5.78 -5.54 -0.51
CA VAL A 47 4.43 -5.62 0.05
C VAL A 47 4.00 -4.19 0.32
N LEU A 48 3.12 -3.67 -0.54
CA LEU A 48 2.61 -2.31 -0.39
C LEU A 48 1.86 -2.20 0.96
N PRO A 49 2.02 -1.08 1.69
CA PRO A 49 1.27 -0.84 2.91
C PRO A 49 -0.25 -0.99 2.69
N ALA A 50 -0.95 -1.43 3.72
CA ALA A 50 -2.41 -1.51 3.65
C ALA A 50 -3.01 -0.10 3.66
N LEU A 51 -4.20 0.06 3.07
CA LEU A 51 -4.88 1.35 3.15
C LEU A 51 -5.44 1.62 4.53
N TYR A 52 -5.26 2.86 5.00
CA TYR A 52 -5.97 3.37 6.15
C TYR A 52 -7.24 4.12 5.75
N SER A 53 -8.37 3.78 6.37
CA SER A 53 -9.62 4.54 6.26
C SER A 53 -9.92 5.21 7.60
N ALA A 54 -9.77 6.54 7.67
CA ALA A 54 -9.90 7.32 8.90
C ALA A 54 -11.33 7.33 9.45
N ARG A 55 -11.48 7.08 10.76
CA ARG A 55 -12.77 7.15 11.46
C ARG A 55 -13.00 8.57 12.02
N MET A 56 -13.90 9.30 11.35
CA MET A 56 -14.32 10.66 11.74
C MET A 56 -15.69 10.72 12.43
N THR A 57 -16.34 9.58 12.65
CA THR A 57 -17.66 9.47 13.29
C THR A 57 -17.73 8.29 14.27
N ALA A 58 -18.68 8.37 15.20
CA ALA A 58 -18.92 7.32 16.18
C ALA A 58 -19.22 5.96 15.51
N PRO A 59 -18.80 4.83 16.10
CA PRO A 59 -19.19 3.51 15.62
C PRO A 59 -20.70 3.29 15.81
N GLY A 60 -21.34 2.69 14.81
CA GLY A 60 -22.73 2.24 14.90
C GLY A 60 -22.89 1.20 16.02
N THR A 61 -24.04 1.23 16.71
CA THR A 61 -24.36 0.31 17.82
C THR A 61 -24.51 -1.16 17.39
N ASP A 62 -24.61 -1.39 16.09
CA ASP A 62 -24.65 -2.67 15.39
C ASP A 62 -23.27 -3.22 15.01
N ASN A 63 -22.19 -2.42 15.10
CA ASN A 63 -20.85 -2.85 14.74
C ASN A 63 -20.25 -3.79 15.82
N PRO A 64 -20.07 -5.09 15.53
CA PRO A 64 -19.73 -6.08 16.57
C PRO A 64 -18.35 -5.83 17.19
N CYS A 65 -17.39 -5.25 16.45
CA CYS A 65 -16.05 -4.94 16.94
C CYS A 65 -16.06 -4.02 18.17
N PHE A 66 -17.03 -3.09 18.26
CA PHE A 66 -17.18 -2.16 19.38
C PHE A 66 -18.16 -2.66 20.46
N TYR A 67 -18.96 -3.69 20.15
CA TYR A 67 -20.01 -4.22 21.01
C TYR A 67 -19.90 -5.75 21.15
N ALA A 68 -20.68 -6.54 20.42
CA ALA A 68 -20.86 -7.98 20.67
C ALA A 68 -19.55 -8.82 20.74
N ASP A 69 -18.57 -8.50 19.89
CA ASP A 69 -17.28 -9.20 19.81
C ASP A 69 -16.15 -8.48 20.58
N ASN A 70 -16.47 -7.34 21.21
CA ASN A 70 -15.52 -6.55 21.97
C ASN A 70 -15.16 -7.23 23.29
N ALA A 71 -13.86 -7.44 23.54
CA ALA A 71 -13.39 -8.16 24.73
C ALA A 71 -13.83 -7.50 26.04
N TYR A 72 -13.92 -6.16 26.08
CA TYR A 72 -14.43 -5.44 27.24
C TYR A 72 -15.93 -5.69 27.40
N TYR A 73 -16.72 -5.53 26.33
CA TYR A 73 -18.18 -5.69 26.36
C TYR A 73 -18.57 -7.10 26.84
N GLN A 74 -17.85 -8.12 26.37
CA GLN A 74 -17.98 -9.51 26.82
C GLN A 74 -17.63 -9.69 28.32
N GLY A 75 -16.74 -8.86 28.86
CA GLY A 75 -16.43 -8.75 30.29
C GLY A 75 -17.44 -7.94 31.11
N GLY A 76 -18.53 -7.45 30.51
CA GLY A 76 -19.60 -6.72 31.20
C GLY A 76 -19.39 -5.19 31.31
N TYR A 77 -18.42 -4.64 30.56
CA TYR A 77 -18.16 -3.20 30.52
C TYR A 77 -17.82 -2.74 29.10
N GLY A 78 -18.29 -1.59 28.60
CA GLY A 78 -18.09 -1.25 27.18
C GLY A 78 -18.05 0.24 26.89
N MET A 79 -18.37 0.59 25.64
CA MET A 79 -18.57 1.97 25.21
C MET A 79 -19.56 2.70 26.14
N PRO A 80 -19.29 3.95 26.57
CA PRO A 80 -18.13 4.78 26.24
C PRO A 80 -16.89 4.49 27.14
N ASN A 81 -15.77 4.15 26.50
CA ASN A 81 -14.45 3.97 27.14
C ASN A 81 -13.31 4.08 26.12
N CYS A 82 -12.14 4.57 26.54
CA CYS A 82 -10.94 4.63 25.71
C CYS A 82 -10.42 3.26 25.28
N THR A 83 -10.29 2.28 26.18
CA THR A 83 -9.79 0.93 25.85
C THR A 83 -10.81 0.13 25.05
N ALA A 84 -12.10 0.14 25.43
CA ALA A 84 -13.14 -0.53 24.64
C ALA A 84 -13.24 0.03 23.22
N TYR A 85 -13.13 1.37 23.07
CA TYR A 85 -13.09 2.02 21.77
C TYR A 85 -11.84 1.66 20.97
N ALA A 86 -10.64 1.85 21.54
CA ALA A 86 -9.38 1.59 20.83
C ALA A 86 -9.25 0.11 20.44
N TRP A 87 -9.74 -0.81 21.28
CA TRP A 87 -9.74 -2.25 21.01
C TRP A 87 -10.71 -2.59 19.87
N GLY A 88 -11.92 -2.02 19.89
CA GLY A 88 -12.90 -2.22 18.82
C GLY A 88 -12.48 -1.60 17.49
N ARG A 89 -11.84 -0.43 17.54
CA ARG A 89 -11.26 0.25 16.38
C ARG A 89 -10.08 -0.54 15.80
N ALA A 90 -9.21 -1.09 16.66
CA ALA A 90 -8.13 -1.98 16.22
C ALA A 90 -8.65 -3.26 15.56
N TYR A 91 -9.73 -3.87 16.08
CA TYR A 91 -10.39 -5.01 15.42
C TYR A 91 -10.94 -4.61 14.05
N GLU A 92 -11.69 -3.51 13.96
CA GLU A 92 -12.20 -2.98 12.70
C GLU A 92 -11.10 -2.75 11.65
N ILE A 93 -9.95 -2.19 12.06
CA ILE A 93 -8.78 -1.96 11.20
C ILE A 93 -8.10 -3.27 10.76
N LEU A 94 -8.03 -4.27 11.62
CA LEU A 94 -7.36 -5.56 11.36
C LEU A 94 -8.25 -6.60 10.67
N GLY A 95 -9.57 -6.41 10.65
CA GLY A 95 -10.57 -7.43 10.28
C GLY A 95 -10.56 -8.67 11.19
N THR A 96 -9.70 -8.71 12.21
CA THR A 96 -9.42 -9.86 13.08
C THR A 96 -9.17 -9.41 14.52
N LYS A 97 -9.44 -10.30 15.49
CA LYS A 97 -9.39 -9.96 16.91
C LYS A 97 -7.98 -9.50 17.33
N PRO A 98 -7.80 -8.27 17.84
CA PRO A 98 -6.49 -7.72 18.15
C PRO A 98 -5.87 -8.37 19.40
N ASN A 99 -4.57 -8.56 19.38
CA ASN A 99 -3.79 -9.08 20.52
C ASN A 99 -3.33 -7.94 21.44
N LEU A 100 -4.30 -7.19 21.96
CA LEU A 100 -4.10 -6.05 22.86
C LEU A 100 -4.52 -6.43 24.29
N ASP A 101 -4.04 -5.66 25.27
CA ASP A 101 -4.42 -5.84 26.66
C ASP A 101 -5.93 -5.61 26.88
N THR A 102 -6.47 -6.23 27.92
CA THR A 102 -7.91 -6.17 28.28
C THR A 102 -8.16 -5.51 29.64
N GLY A 103 -7.14 -4.87 30.22
CA GLY A 103 -7.21 -4.07 31.43
C GLY A 103 -7.29 -2.56 31.17
N ASN A 104 -6.72 -1.77 32.07
CA ASN A 104 -6.64 -0.32 31.99
C ASN A 104 -5.65 0.15 30.92
N ALA A 105 -5.87 1.34 30.37
CA ALA A 105 -5.06 1.89 29.30
C ALA A 105 -3.56 2.03 29.64
N ASN A 106 -3.20 2.35 30.89
CA ASN A 106 -1.80 2.41 31.34
C ASN A 106 -1.07 1.05 31.31
N GLN A 107 -1.79 -0.06 31.20
CA GLN A 107 -1.25 -1.42 31.12
C GLN A 107 -0.92 -1.84 29.67
N TRP A 108 -1.54 -1.21 28.67
CA TRP A 108 -1.45 -1.62 27.26
C TRP A 108 -0.01 -1.60 26.73
N TRP A 109 0.76 -0.57 27.07
CA TRP A 109 2.15 -0.42 26.65
C TRP A 109 3.05 -1.54 27.21
N ASP A 110 3.03 -1.73 28.52
CA ASP A 110 3.86 -2.74 29.19
C ASP A 110 3.43 -4.18 28.82
N TYR A 111 2.13 -4.41 28.60
CA TYR A 111 1.62 -5.67 28.05
C TYR A 111 2.20 -5.93 26.65
N ASN A 112 2.18 -4.93 25.75
CA ASN A 112 2.73 -5.09 24.41
C ASN A 112 4.25 -5.32 24.43
N LEU A 113 5.00 -4.60 25.27
CA LEU A 113 6.44 -4.80 25.44
C LEU A 113 6.78 -6.20 25.98
N SER A 114 6.00 -6.68 26.95
CA SER A 114 6.25 -7.97 27.62
C SER A 114 5.93 -9.16 26.71
N ASN A 115 4.81 -9.09 25.97
CA ASN A 115 4.32 -10.18 25.12
C ASN A 115 4.80 -10.08 23.67
N ARG A 116 5.31 -8.91 23.24
CA ARG A 116 5.74 -8.60 21.87
C ARG A 116 4.64 -8.82 20.83
N CYS A 117 3.41 -8.44 21.16
CA CYS A 117 2.24 -8.64 20.30
C CYS A 117 2.36 -7.87 18.98
N TYR A 118 2.83 -6.62 19.06
CA TYR A 118 3.01 -5.71 17.94
C TYR A 118 4.33 -4.92 18.07
N PRO A 119 4.93 -4.49 16.94
CA PRO A 119 5.97 -3.47 16.95
C PRO A 119 5.49 -2.18 17.62
N CYS A 120 6.41 -1.41 18.19
CA CYS A 120 6.08 -0.16 18.89
C CYS A 120 7.24 0.84 18.84
N GLY A 121 6.95 2.12 19.11
CA GLY A 121 7.96 3.18 19.14
C GLY A 121 7.38 4.55 19.47
N SER A 122 8.11 5.61 19.10
CA SER A 122 7.78 7.01 19.46
C SER A 122 7.37 7.89 18.27
N THR A 123 7.11 7.31 17.10
CA THR A 123 6.73 8.04 15.89
C THR A 123 5.27 7.71 15.56
N PRO A 124 4.37 8.70 15.35
CA PRO A 124 3.00 8.41 14.97
C PRO A 124 2.96 7.68 13.61
N LYS A 125 2.08 6.69 13.51
CA LYS A 125 1.71 5.98 12.29
C LYS A 125 0.20 5.82 12.24
N LEU A 126 -0.37 5.75 11.04
CA LEU A 126 -1.81 5.56 10.85
C LEU A 126 -2.26 4.22 11.44
N GLY A 127 -3.43 4.22 12.08
CA GLY A 127 -3.96 3.08 12.82
C GLY A 127 -3.21 2.72 14.11
N ALA A 128 -2.08 3.37 14.40
CA ALA A 128 -1.34 3.09 15.63
C ALA A 128 -2.14 3.54 16.86
N ILE A 129 -1.98 2.80 17.96
CA ILE A 129 -2.59 3.13 19.24
C ILE A 129 -1.59 3.94 20.05
N ILE A 130 -1.88 5.21 20.29
CA ILE A 130 -1.11 6.05 21.21
C ILE A 130 -1.48 5.71 22.66
N CYS A 131 -0.46 5.55 23.51
CA CYS A 131 -0.60 5.13 24.91
C CYS A 131 -0.06 6.20 25.88
N TRP A 132 -0.82 6.47 26.94
CA TRP A 132 -0.41 7.34 28.05
C TRP A 132 -0.56 6.60 29.39
N GLY A 133 0.47 6.68 30.23
CA GLY A 133 0.50 6.07 31.56
C GLY A 133 -0.02 6.96 32.69
N GLY A 134 -0.31 8.24 32.42
CA GLY A 134 -0.72 9.22 33.42
C GLY A 134 -2.06 8.95 34.11
N GLY A 135 -2.25 9.55 35.29
CA GLY A 135 -3.43 9.30 36.12
C GLY A 135 -3.46 7.89 36.73
N SER A 136 -4.64 7.43 37.16
CA SER A 136 -4.80 6.10 37.79
C SER A 136 -4.93 4.96 36.79
N SER A 137 -5.43 5.25 35.58
CA SER A 137 -5.86 4.24 34.59
C SER A 137 -5.21 4.42 33.22
N GLY A 138 -4.39 5.46 33.03
CA GLY A 138 -3.86 5.83 31.72
C GLY A 138 -4.92 6.33 30.75
N HIS A 139 -4.53 6.41 29.49
CA HIS A 139 -5.44 6.66 28.36
C HIS A 139 -4.88 6.06 27.07
N VAL A 140 -5.77 5.72 26.12
CA VAL A 140 -5.41 5.27 24.77
C VAL A 140 -6.33 5.87 23.73
N ALA A 141 -5.79 6.15 22.55
CA ALA A 141 -6.52 6.65 21.38
C ALA A 141 -5.92 6.04 20.10
N VAL A 142 -6.63 6.15 18.97
CA VAL A 142 -6.16 5.63 17.66
C VAL A 142 -5.78 6.79 16.75
N VAL A 143 -4.63 6.68 16.08
CA VAL A 143 -4.17 7.65 15.07
C VAL A 143 -4.98 7.49 13.79
N GLU A 144 -5.80 8.49 13.47
CA GLU A 144 -6.68 8.46 12.30
C GLU A 144 -6.12 9.16 11.06
N SER A 145 -5.37 10.26 11.23
CA SER A 145 -4.66 10.91 10.13
C SER A 145 -3.39 11.60 10.60
N ILE A 146 -2.45 11.80 9.67
CA ILE A 146 -1.21 12.54 9.89
C ILE A 146 -1.03 13.46 8.68
N VAL A 147 -1.24 14.76 8.87
CA VAL A 147 -1.08 15.78 7.81
C VAL A 147 0.00 16.76 8.26
N ASP A 148 1.06 16.87 7.47
CA ASP A 148 2.29 17.58 7.81
C ASP A 148 2.84 17.16 9.19
N ASN A 149 2.73 18.05 10.19
CA ASN A 149 3.16 17.83 11.57
C ASN A 149 1.98 17.73 12.55
N VAL A 150 0.76 17.49 12.06
CA VAL A 150 -0.47 17.40 12.85
C VAL A 150 -1.02 15.98 12.80
N VAL A 151 -1.15 15.36 13.97
CA VAL A 151 -1.77 14.05 14.15
C VAL A 151 -3.19 14.26 14.61
N THR A 152 -4.16 13.60 13.96
CA THR A 152 -5.55 13.53 14.42
C THR A 152 -5.82 12.16 15.02
N LEU A 153 -6.40 12.17 16.20
CA LEU A 153 -6.76 10.97 16.97
C LEU A 153 -8.27 10.79 17.00
N SER A 154 -8.72 9.55 17.15
CA SER A 154 -10.08 9.21 17.58
C SER A 154 -10.07 8.51 18.93
N GLU A 155 -11.09 8.77 19.75
CA GLU A 155 -11.22 8.17 21.07
C GLU A 155 -12.66 8.17 21.61
N SER A 156 -12.83 7.48 22.73
CA SER A 156 -13.94 7.61 23.67
C SER A 156 -13.38 7.79 25.09
N THR A 157 -14.18 8.27 26.05
CA THR A 157 -13.76 8.44 27.46
C THR A 157 -14.73 7.76 28.42
N TRP A 158 -14.21 7.21 29.53
CA TRP A 158 -14.99 6.50 30.54
C TRP A 158 -16.21 7.32 30.98
N SER A 159 -17.42 6.77 30.79
CA SER A 159 -18.70 7.38 31.22
C SER A 159 -18.95 8.81 30.70
N GLY A 160 -18.24 9.22 29.64
CA GLY A 160 -18.25 10.59 29.13
C GLY A 160 -18.57 10.63 27.64
N ILE A 161 -17.53 10.78 26.83
CA ILE A 161 -17.66 11.05 25.40
C ILE A 161 -17.70 9.73 24.64
N LEU A 162 -18.81 9.45 23.94
CA LEU A 162 -18.96 8.25 23.11
C LEU A 162 -17.94 8.19 21.97
N PHE A 163 -17.70 9.34 21.34
CA PHE A 163 -16.71 9.50 20.29
C PHE A 163 -16.30 10.96 20.20
N ARG A 164 -15.01 11.23 20.02
CA ARG A 164 -14.51 12.50 19.48
C ARG A 164 -13.26 12.27 18.64
N THR A 165 -13.00 13.21 17.75
CA THR A 165 -11.65 13.44 17.23
C THR A 165 -11.05 14.71 17.82
N TYR A 166 -9.72 14.74 17.90
CA TYR A 166 -8.93 15.90 18.30
C TYR A 166 -7.52 15.75 17.75
N SER A 167 -6.77 16.84 17.69
CA SER A 167 -5.45 16.84 17.05
C SER A 167 -4.39 17.49 17.92
N TYR A 168 -3.13 17.07 17.74
CA TYR A 168 -1.95 17.65 18.36
C TYR A 168 -0.81 17.75 17.34
N SER A 169 0.18 18.60 17.60
CA SER A 169 1.39 18.65 16.80
C SER A 169 2.40 17.61 17.30
N ILE A 170 3.12 16.94 16.40
CA ILE A 170 4.14 15.93 16.77
C ILE A 170 5.17 16.57 17.72
N GLY A 171 5.51 15.89 18.82
CA GLY A 171 6.30 16.43 19.93
C GLY A 171 5.49 17.10 21.04
N ALA A 172 4.15 17.15 20.91
CA ALA A 172 3.22 17.64 21.92
C ALA A 172 2.20 16.55 22.36
N GLU A 173 2.63 15.29 22.38
CA GLU A 173 1.80 14.10 22.72
C GLU A 173 1.12 14.24 24.10
N ASP A 174 1.78 14.86 25.07
CA ASP A 174 1.24 15.07 26.42
C ASP A 174 0.31 16.30 26.53
N ALA A 175 0.22 17.16 25.51
CA ALA A 175 -0.52 18.44 25.60
C ALA A 175 -2.05 18.29 25.59
N THR A 176 -2.56 17.10 25.29
CA THR A 176 -3.99 16.87 24.96
C THR A 176 -4.64 15.69 25.71
N SER A 177 -3.90 15.02 26.60
CA SER A 177 -4.30 13.78 27.28
C SER A 177 -3.93 13.80 28.77
N VAL A 178 -3.97 12.64 29.43
CA VAL A 178 -3.67 12.47 30.88
C VAL A 178 -2.19 12.62 31.25
N GLY A 179 -1.32 12.91 30.27
CA GLY A 179 0.13 13.02 30.42
C GLY A 179 0.83 11.66 30.55
N GLY A 180 2.17 11.67 30.52
CA GLY A 180 2.96 10.44 30.64
C GLY A 180 2.87 9.57 29.40
N PHE A 181 3.00 10.17 28.21
CA PHE A 181 3.12 9.49 26.93
C PHE A 181 4.15 8.35 26.98
N GLN A 182 3.72 7.14 26.63
CA GLN A 182 4.53 5.93 26.67
C GLN A 182 5.07 5.57 25.27
N GLY A 183 4.26 5.80 24.23
CA GLY A 183 4.59 5.48 22.84
C GLY A 183 3.36 5.15 22.00
N TYR A 184 3.61 4.60 20.81
CA TYR A 184 2.64 4.11 19.85
C TYR A 184 2.80 2.60 19.63
N ILE A 185 1.70 1.85 19.67
CA ILE A 185 1.65 0.43 19.29
C ILE A 185 1.23 0.35 17.82
N TYR A 186 2.07 -0.24 16.97
CA TYR A 186 1.87 -0.31 15.52
C TYR A 186 1.14 -1.60 15.15
N ILE A 187 -0.20 -1.56 15.09
CA ILE A 187 -1.03 -2.74 14.76
C ILE A 187 -0.93 -3.18 13.29
N GLY A 188 -0.43 -2.30 12.42
CA GLY A 188 -0.08 -2.61 11.04
C GLY A 188 0.80 -1.50 10.43
N ASP A 189 1.14 -1.64 9.16
CA ASP A 189 1.83 -0.60 8.39
C ASP A 189 0.87 -0.08 7.33
N TYR A 190 0.31 1.10 7.58
CA TYR A 190 -0.74 1.70 6.77
C TYR A 190 -0.32 3.06 6.20
N VAL A 191 -0.80 3.36 4.99
CA VAL A 191 -0.68 4.67 4.35
C VAL A 191 -2.04 5.38 4.29
N ASP A 192 -2.03 6.71 4.26
CA ASP A 192 -3.26 7.50 4.16
C ASP A 192 -3.71 7.44 2.71
N ALA A 193 -4.96 7.00 2.49
CA ALA A 193 -5.56 7.01 1.16
C ALA A 193 -5.49 8.41 0.51
N SER A 194 -5.59 9.48 1.31
CA SER A 194 -5.49 10.85 0.83
C SER A 194 -4.06 11.38 0.66
N SER A 195 -3.04 10.60 1.08
CA SER A 195 -1.62 10.92 0.82
C SER A 195 -1.13 10.36 -0.52
N ASP A 196 -1.86 9.41 -1.11
CA ASP A 196 -1.58 8.96 -2.47
C ASP A 196 -2.03 10.02 -3.48
N ILE A 197 -1.13 10.34 -4.40
CA ILE A 197 -1.33 11.30 -5.49
C ILE A 197 -0.88 10.73 -6.83
N THR A 198 -0.48 9.45 -6.86
CA THR A 198 0.04 8.79 -8.06
C THR A 198 -1.01 7.80 -8.56
N PRO A 199 -1.77 8.13 -9.63
CA PRO A 199 -2.77 7.21 -10.14
C PRO A 199 -2.11 5.97 -10.76
N PRO A 200 -2.85 4.85 -10.91
CA PRO A 200 -2.37 3.67 -11.61
C PRO A 200 -1.81 3.97 -12.99
N VAL A 201 -0.83 3.19 -13.43
CA VAL A 201 -0.32 3.23 -14.80
C VAL A 201 -0.97 2.11 -15.60
N LEU A 202 -1.58 2.49 -16.73
CA LEU A 202 -2.06 1.58 -17.77
C LEU A 202 -1.08 1.58 -18.95
N SER A 203 -0.82 0.40 -19.49
CA SER A 203 0.03 0.20 -20.68
C SER A 203 -0.39 -1.08 -21.40
N ASP A 204 0.12 -1.26 -22.63
CA ASP A 204 -0.09 -2.48 -23.43
C ASP A 204 -1.58 -2.92 -23.50
N VAL A 205 -2.46 -1.96 -23.82
CA VAL A 205 -3.89 -2.23 -24.01
C VAL A 205 -4.08 -2.91 -25.36
N GLN A 206 -4.52 -4.16 -25.34
CA GLN A 206 -4.67 -5.04 -26.49
C GLN A 206 -6.09 -5.60 -26.58
N VAL A 207 -6.52 -5.87 -27.80
CA VAL A 207 -7.70 -6.69 -28.10
C VAL A 207 -7.22 -7.98 -28.74
N THR A 208 -7.68 -9.12 -28.26
CA THR A 208 -7.18 -10.45 -28.60
C THR A 208 -8.32 -11.46 -28.66
N GLU A 209 -8.04 -12.69 -29.12
CA GLU A 209 -8.98 -13.82 -29.07
C GLU A 209 -10.36 -13.53 -29.72
N ALA A 210 -10.42 -12.68 -30.74
CA ALA A 210 -11.64 -12.40 -31.46
C ALA A 210 -12.13 -13.66 -32.21
N ASP A 211 -13.34 -14.11 -31.90
CA ASP A 211 -14.02 -15.26 -32.51
C ASP A 211 -15.49 -14.95 -32.82
N GLU A 212 -16.30 -15.97 -33.13
CA GLU A 212 -17.72 -15.81 -33.47
C GLU A 212 -18.62 -15.32 -32.32
N ASN A 213 -18.16 -15.38 -31.07
CA ASN A 213 -18.93 -15.02 -29.87
C ASN A 213 -18.53 -13.68 -29.26
N GLY A 214 -17.30 -13.20 -29.51
CA GLY A 214 -16.78 -11.98 -28.90
C GLY A 214 -15.26 -11.84 -29.00
N PHE A 215 -14.68 -11.11 -28.05
CA PHE A 215 -13.24 -10.80 -28.00
C PHE A 215 -12.76 -10.58 -26.56
N THR A 216 -11.45 -10.72 -26.33
CA THR A 216 -10.80 -10.51 -25.03
C THR A 216 -10.00 -9.22 -25.04
N VAL A 217 -10.31 -8.30 -24.12
CA VAL A 217 -9.51 -7.09 -23.88
C VAL A 217 -8.53 -7.37 -22.74
N SER A 218 -7.28 -6.94 -22.88
CA SER A 218 -6.27 -7.03 -21.81
C SER A 218 -5.39 -5.79 -21.74
N CYS A 219 -4.87 -5.48 -20.56
CA CYS A 219 -3.87 -4.43 -20.37
C CYS A 219 -2.86 -4.79 -19.28
N ALA A 220 -1.64 -4.28 -19.41
CA ALA A 220 -0.72 -4.21 -18.29
C ALA A 220 -1.11 -3.05 -17.36
N VAL A 221 -1.29 -3.36 -16.08
CA VAL A 221 -1.67 -2.41 -15.03
C VAL A 221 -0.72 -2.53 -13.84
N SER A 222 -0.31 -1.39 -13.31
CA SER A 222 0.48 -1.33 -12.08
C SER A 222 0.16 -0.06 -11.31
N ASP A 223 0.36 -0.08 -10.01
CA ASP A 223 0.45 1.12 -9.20
C ASP A 223 1.59 0.99 -8.18
N VAL A 224 2.22 2.12 -7.84
CA VAL A 224 3.33 2.24 -6.89
C VAL A 224 2.92 2.89 -5.56
N GLY A 225 1.73 3.48 -5.49
CA GLY A 225 1.15 4.04 -4.28
C GLY A 225 0.40 2.98 -3.47
N THR A 226 -0.92 3.04 -3.51
CA THR A 226 -1.82 2.22 -2.69
C THR A 226 -2.19 0.86 -3.31
N GLY A 227 -1.74 0.61 -4.53
CA GLY A 227 -1.97 -0.58 -5.33
C GLY A 227 -3.31 -0.53 -6.07
N VAL A 228 -3.40 -1.27 -7.18
CA VAL A 228 -4.63 -1.39 -7.98
C VAL A 228 -5.75 -2.01 -7.14
N ASP A 229 -6.91 -1.35 -7.10
CA ASP A 229 -8.17 -1.84 -6.51
C ASP A 229 -8.93 -2.69 -7.53
N LYS A 230 -9.20 -2.11 -8.69
CA LYS A 230 -10.01 -2.71 -9.76
C LYS A 230 -9.69 -2.12 -11.13
N VAL A 231 -10.01 -2.87 -12.17
CA VAL A 231 -10.02 -2.39 -13.55
C VAL A 231 -11.41 -2.63 -14.13
N MET A 232 -11.97 -1.62 -14.80
CA MET A 232 -13.29 -1.66 -15.44
C MET A 232 -13.15 -1.42 -16.95
N PHE A 233 -13.90 -2.17 -17.74
CA PHE A 233 -13.90 -2.10 -19.20
C PHE A 233 -15.31 -1.69 -19.68
N PRO A 234 -15.63 -0.39 -19.77
CA PRO A 234 -16.82 0.05 -20.48
C PRO A 234 -16.63 -0.08 -22.00
N VAL A 235 -17.59 -0.74 -22.63
CA VAL A 235 -17.60 -1.06 -24.07
C VAL A 235 -18.96 -0.73 -24.65
N TRP A 236 -18.97 -0.23 -25.89
CA TRP A 236 -20.16 0.02 -26.70
C TRP A 236 -19.81 -0.14 -28.19
N THR A 237 -20.81 -0.28 -29.04
CA THR A 237 -20.65 -0.12 -30.49
C THR A 237 -20.88 1.33 -30.90
N ASP A 238 -20.06 1.86 -31.80
CA ASP A 238 -20.21 3.25 -32.30
C ASP A 238 -21.48 3.44 -33.16
N LYS A 239 -22.23 2.36 -33.43
CA LYS A 239 -23.53 2.42 -34.11
C LYS A 239 -24.57 2.99 -33.14
N ASP A 240 -25.33 3.98 -33.59
CA ASP A 240 -26.39 4.67 -32.84
C ASP A 240 -25.97 5.38 -31.51
N GLY A 241 -24.74 5.15 -31.02
CA GLY A 241 -24.02 6.06 -30.11
C GLY A 241 -23.29 5.34 -28.97
N GLN A 242 -23.98 5.24 -27.82
CA GLN A 242 -23.57 4.46 -26.64
C GLN A 242 -24.82 3.78 -26.05
N ASP A 243 -25.80 3.42 -26.88
CA ASP A 243 -27.07 2.85 -26.43
C ASP A 243 -26.95 1.41 -25.94
N ASP A 244 -25.87 0.71 -26.34
CA ASP A 244 -25.49 -0.64 -25.90
C ASP A 244 -24.31 -0.66 -24.89
N LEU A 245 -24.07 0.46 -24.18
CA LEU A 245 -22.95 0.58 -23.23
C LEU A 245 -23.05 -0.43 -22.07
N VAL A 246 -22.04 -1.32 -21.97
CA VAL A 246 -21.89 -2.29 -20.87
C VAL A 246 -20.57 -2.05 -20.13
N TRP A 247 -20.63 -2.04 -18.80
CA TRP A 247 -19.46 -1.91 -17.92
C TRP A 247 -19.03 -3.29 -17.40
N TYR A 248 -17.97 -3.86 -17.97
CA TYR A 248 -17.48 -5.16 -17.53
C TYR A 248 -16.42 -5.03 -16.43
N PRO A 249 -16.50 -5.82 -15.33
CA PRO A 249 -15.44 -5.90 -14.34
C PRO A 249 -14.27 -6.75 -14.85
N GLY A 250 -13.05 -6.23 -14.72
CA GLY A 250 -11.82 -6.92 -15.08
C GLY A 250 -11.39 -7.98 -14.06
N THR A 251 -10.80 -9.06 -14.55
CA THR A 251 -10.03 -10.01 -13.73
C THR A 251 -8.57 -9.57 -13.69
N ILE A 252 -8.01 -9.37 -12.50
CA ILE A 252 -6.60 -8.99 -12.30
C ILE A 252 -5.78 -10.23 -11.91
N SER A 253 -4.72 -10.51 -12.65
CA SER A 253 -3.76 -11.59 -12.39
C SER A 253 -2.33 -11.05 -12.47
N GLY A 254 -1.73 -10.76 -11.31
CA GLY A 254 -0.46 -10.03 -11.24
C GLY A 254 -0.62 -8.61 -11.79
N ASN A 255 0.23 -8.23 -12.74
CA ASN A 255 0.19 -6.91 -13.38
C ASN A 255 -0.63 -6.89 -14.68
N THR A 256 -1.51 -7.87 -14.90
CA THR A 256 -2.37 -7.93 -16.09
C THR A 256 -3.84 -7.92 -15.65
N ALA A 257 -4.61 -7.00 -16.21
CA ALA A 257 -6.07 -7.02 -16.12
C ALA A 257 -6.66 -7.44 -17.46
N SER A 258 -7.72 -8.24 -17.45
CA SER A 258 -8.39 -8.67 -18.67
C SER A 258 -9.90 -8.86 -18.48
N CYS A 259 -10.62 -8.81 -19.59
CA CYS A 259 -12.06 -9.06 -19.65
C CYS A 259 -12.46 -9.70 -20.98
N ARG A 260 -13.42 -10.61 -20.94
CA ARG A 260 -14.08 -11.14 -22.14
C ARG A 260 -15.36 -10.36 -22.40
N VAL A 261 -15.46 -9.79 -23.60
CA VAL A 261 -16.65 -9.11 -24.12
C VAL A 261 -17.39 -10.07 -25.05
N LEU A 262 -18.72 -10.10 -24.99
CA LEU A 262 -19.56 -10.92 -25.87
C LEU A 262 -20.37 -10.02 -26.81
N TYR A 263 -20.42 -10.36 -28.10
CA TYR A 263 -21.23 -9.59 -29.06
C TYR A 263 -22.73 -9.64 -28.72
N ALA A 264 -23.19 -10.71 -28.06
CA ALA A 264 -24.58 -10.84 -27.63
C ALA A 264 -25.02 -9.77 -26.61
N ASP A 265 -24.08 -9.24 -25.82
CA ASP A 265 -24.33 -8.15 -24.87
C ASP A 265 -24.38 -6.77 -25.56
N HIS A 266 -23.93 -6.70 -26.82
CA HIS A 266 -23.91 -5.53 -27.71
C HIS A 266 -24.79 -5.77 -28.95
N ASN A 267 -26.01 -6.27 -28.72
CA ASN A 267 -27.06 -6.52 -29.73
C ASN A 267 -26.67 -7.46 -30.89
N GLY A 268 -25.51 -8.11 -30.85
CA GLY A 268 -24.95 -8.89 -31.96
C GLY A 268 -24.42 -8.03 -33.11
N GLU A 269 -24.04 -6.78 -32.84
CA GLU A 269 -23.75 -5.81 -33.88
C GLU A 269 -22.32 -5.89 -34.41
N ALA A 270 -22.18 -5.59 -35.71
CA ALA A 270 -20.91 -5.52 -36.43
C ALA A 270 -20.56 -4.07 -36.71
N GLY A 271 -19.28 -3.73 -36.70
CA GLY A 271 -18.79 -2.36 -36.83
C GLY A 271 -17.67 -2.05 -35.83
N ASP A 272 -17.42 -0.77 -35.62
CA ASP A 272 -16.42 -0.31 -34.67
C ASP A 272 -16.96 -0.43 -33.23
N TYR A 273 -16.23 -1.15 -32.39
CA TYR A 273 -16.41 -1.21 -30.94
C TYR A 273 -15.42 -0.26 -30.30
N THR A 274 -15.90 0.68 -29.48
CA THR A 274 -15.05 1.50 -28.63
C THR A 274 -14.95 0.87 -27.25
N ILE A 275 -13.72 0.66 -26.78
CA ILE A 275 -13.40 0.07 -25.49
C ILE A 275 -12.57 1.08 -24.71
N HIS A 276 -13.06 1.48 -23.55
CA HIS A 276 -12.24 2.18 -22.56
C HIS A 276 -11.75 1.19 -21.50
N VAL A 277 -10.68 1.56 -20.81
CA VAL A 277 -10.11 0.82 -19.68
C VAL A 277 -9.87 1.81 -18.55
N TYR A 278 -10.56 1.65 -17.43
CA TYR A 278 -10.36 2.45 -16.22
C TYR A 278 -9.70 1.61 -15.14
N ALA A 279 -8.46 1.93 -14.79
CA ALA A 279 -7.80 1.39 -13.60
C ALA A 279 -8.00 2.35 -12.43
N TYR A 280 -8.41 1.82 -11.28
CA TYR A 280 -8.52 2.55 -10.01
C TYR A 280 -7.50 1.97 -9.03
N ASP A 281 -6.82 2.83 -8.28
CA ASP A 281 -6.13 2.42 -7.06
C ASP A 281 -7.13 2.36 -5.89
N LYS A 282 -6.63 2.00 -4.71
CA LYS A 282 -7.46 1.95 -3.50
C LYS A 282 -7.73 3.34 -2.91
N ALA A 283 -6.88 4.34 -3.20
CA ALA A 283 -7.09 5.73 -2.82
C ALA A 283 -8.27 6.39 -3.58
N GLY A 284 -8.67 5.81 -4.71
CA GLY A 284 -9.73 6.30 -5.58
C GLY A 284 -9.23 7.17 -6.73
N LEU A 285 -7.91 7.29 -6.93
CA LEU A 285 -7.38 7.87 -8.16
C LEU A 285 -7.56 6.87 -9.31
N SER A 286 -7.61 7.40 -10.53
CA SER A 286 -7.84 6.57 -11.71
C SER A 286 -7.08 7.04 -12.93
N THR A 287 -6.65 6.09 -13.74
CA THR A 287 -6.15 6.33 -15.09
C THR A 287 -7.06 5.64 -16.09
N THR A 288 -7.29 6.32 -17.23
CA THR A 288 -8.08 5.80 -18.34
C THR A 288 -7.20 5.59 -19.56
N ALA A 289 -7.47 4.51 -20.30
CA ALA A 289 -6.95 4.28 -21.64
C ALA A 289 -8.12 3.90 -22.58
N ALA A 290 -7.89 3.90 -23.89
CA ALA A 290 -8.89 3.51 -24.87
C ALA A 290 -8.25 2.71 -26.01
N VAL A 291 -9.02 1.78 -26.56
CA VAL A 291 -8.72 1.00 -27.77
C VAL A 291 -10.01 0.82 -28.57
N SER A 292 -9.88 0.64 -29.88
CA SER A 292 -11.01 0.37 -30.78
C SER A 292 -10.72 -0.87 -31.59
N MET A 293 -11.74 -1.70 -31.85
CA MET A 293 -11.65 -2.81 -32.80
C MET A 293 -12.77 -2.75 -33.82
N LEU A 294 -12.48 -3.18 -35.04
CA LEU A 294 -13.50 -3.45 -36.05
C LEU A 294 -13.95 -4.90 -35.93
N ALA A 295 -15.19 -5.11 -35.49
CA ALA A 295 -15.88 -6.39 -35.57
C ALA A 295 -16.49 -6.53 -36.97
N ASP A 296 -15.73 -7.13 -37.88
CA ASP A 296 -16.24 -7.78 -39.09
C ASP A 296 -16.71 -9.20 -38.70
N ASN A 297 -17.77 -9.72 -39.35
CA ASN A 297 -18.39 -11.02 -39.07
C ASN A 297 -17.50 -12.24 -39.45
N GLY A 298 -16.20 -12.20 -39.15
CA GLY A 298 -15.24 -13.28 -39.35
C GLY A 298 -13.76 -12.88 -39.39
N LYS A 299 -13.39 -11.58 -39.42
CA LYS A 299 -12.00 -11.08 -39.50
C LYS A 299 -11.82 -9.71 -38.83
N SER A 300 -11.26 -9.68 -37.61
CA SER A 300 -10.88 -8.43 -36.95
C SER A 300 -9.62 -7.79 -37.58
N THR A 301 -9.61 -6.47 -37.73
CA THR A 301 -8.40 -5.69 -38.03
C THR A 301 -8.21 -4.62 -36.95
N GLU A 302 -7.07 -4.64 -36.26
CA GLU A 302 -6.76 -3.69 -35.19
C GLU A 302 -6.40 -2.30 -35.74
N THR A 303 -6.87 -1.23 -35.10
CA THR A 303 -6.36 0.13 -35.33
C THR A 303 -6.20 0.87 -34.01
N PHE A 304 -4.95 1.09 -33.60
CA PHE A 304 -4.62 1.78 -32.36
C PHE A 304 -4.79 3.31 -32.50
N LYS A 305 -5.58 3.91 -31.61
CA LYS A 305 -5.55 5.34 -31.30
C LYS A 305 -5.35 5.52 -29.80
N SER A 306 -4.13 5.92 -29.42
CA SER A 306 -3.90 6.44 -28.07
C SER A 306 -4.65 7.77 -27.91
N ILE A 307 -5.60 7.80 -26.98
CA ILE A 307 -6.22 9.02 -26.48
C ILE A 307 -5.55 9.29 -25.12
N GLY A 308 -4.77 10.38 -25.05
CA GLY A 308 -3.95 10.68 -23.87
C GLY A 308 -4.74 11.11 -22.64
N ASP A 309 -4.03 11.15 -21.50
CA ASP A 309 -4.55 11.36 -20.15
C ASP A 309 -5.67 12.42 -20.04
N ILE A 310 -6.90 11.95 -19.81
CA ILE A 310 -8.01 12.82 -19.42
C ILE A 310 -7.97 12.99 -17.90
N LYS A 311 -7.52 14.17 -17.45
CA LYS A 311 -7.70 14.59 -16.05
C LYS A 311 -9.16 14.99 -15.84
N VAL A 312 -9.80 14.37 -14.86
CA VAL A 312 -11.12 14.73 -14.30
C VAL A 312 -10.89 15.32 -12.92
#